data_AF-A0A7W9L9B7-F1
#
_entry.id   AF-A0A7W9L9B7-F1
#
_cell.length_a   1.000
_cell.length_b   1.000
_cell.length_c   1.000
_cell.angle_alpha   90.00
_cell.angle_beta   90.00
_cell.angle_gamma   90.00
#
_symmetry.space_group_name_H-M   'P 1'
#
loop_
_entity.id
_entity.type
_entity.pdbx_description
1 polymer ?
#
loop_
_entity_poly.entity_id
_entity_poly.type
_entity_poly.pdbx_seq_one_letter_code
_entity_poly.pdbx_strand_id
1 'polypeptide(L)'
;MDETYKFGAQIKYPMDGIKLFYLATLGAAAAMGLEGVIGSLQRGHEADFVVLDPAAAPVLAYRTRESRVISDVLFALALLGDDRAVTATYVGGRLVHERQQ
;
A
#
# COMPACT_ATOMS: atom_id res chain seq x y z
N MET A 1 -25.57 11.10 -8.13
CA MET A 1 -24.15 11.36 -8.48
C MET A 1 -23.26 10.15 -8.16
N ASP A 2 -23.70 8.95 -7.76
CA ASP A 2 -24.38 7.84 -8.45
C ASP A 2 -23.85 7.30 -9.81
N GLU A 3 -22.88 7.94 -10.46
CA GLU A 3 -22.42 7.49 -11.80
C GLU A 3 -21.00 6.88 -11.83
N THR A 4 -20.17 7.08 -10.81
CA THR A 4 -18.79 6.52 -10.77
C THR A 4 -18.71 5.14 -10.11
N TYR A 5 -19.71 4.77 -9.29
CA TYR A 5 -19.71 3.51 -8.54
C TYR A 5 -19.98 2.27 -9.42
N LYS A 6 -20.57 2.47 -10.60
CA LYS A 6 -20.99 1.37 -11.50
C LYS A 6 -19.93 0.92 -12.51
N PHE A 7 -18.83 1.65 -12.68
CA PHE A 7 -17.75 1.24 -13.59
C PHE A 7 -16.85 0.13 -13.03
N GLY A 8 -16.95 -0.19 -11.73
CA GLY A 8 -16.08 -1.19 -11.07
C GLY A 8 -16.55 -2.65 -11.15
N ALA A 9 -17.79 -2.92 -11.58
CA ALA A 9 -18.35 -4.27 -11.52
C ALA A 9 -17.84 -5.24 -12.61
N GLN A 10 -16.91 -4.80 -13.47
CA GLN A 10 -16.40 -5.62 -14.57
C GLN A 10 -14.88 -5.54 -14.70
N ILE A 11 -14.16 -5.67 -13.58
CA ILE A 11 -12.72 -5.97 -13.65
C ILE A 11 -12.58 -7.45 -14.05
N LYS A 12 -12.24 -7.70 -15.32
CA LYS A 12 -11.98 -9.04 -15.91
C LYS A 12 -10.86 -9.84 -15.22
N TYR A 13 -10.12 -9.20 -14.32
CA TYR A 13 -9.02 -9.76 -13.54
C TYR A 13 -9.12 -9.29 -12.09
N PRO A 14 -9.65 -10.09 -11.15
CA PRO A 14 -9.69 -9.68 -9.75
C PRO A 14 -8.28 -9.33 -9.27
N MET A 15 -8.11 -8.11 -8.78
CA MET A 15 -6.86 -7.63 -8.21
C MET A 15 -6.92 -7.84 -6.70
N ASP A 16 -6.14 -8.79 -6.20
CA ASP A 16 -5.98 -8.96 -4.76
C ASP A 16 -5.00 -7.94 -4.16
N GLY A 17 -5.00 -7.80 -2.83
CA GLY A 17 -4.14 -6.82 -2.14
C GLY A 17 -2.65 -7.07 -2.36
N ILE A 18 -2.25 -8.34 -2.51
CA ILE A 18 -0.85 -8.71 -2.76
C ILE A 18 -0.40 -8.17 -4.12
N LYS A 19 -1.20 -8.35 -5.16
CA LYS A 19 -0.87 -7.90 -6.51
C LYS A 19 -0.87 -6.38 -6.62
N LEU A 20 -1.78 -5.70 -5.92
CA LEU A 20 -1.77 -4.23 -5.83
C LEU A 20 -0.46 -3.72 -5.21
N PHE A 21 -0.02 -4.29 -4.09
CA PHE A 21 1.23 -3.88 -3.45
C PHE A 21 2.47 -4.27 -4.25
N TYR A 22 2.47 -5.41 -4.92
CA TYR A 22 3.54 -5.77 -5.85
C TYR A 22 3.70 -4.70 -6.94
N LEU A 23 2.61 -4.32 -7.61
CA LEU A 23 2.65 -3.30 -8.66
C LEU A 23 3.08 -1.92 -8.13
N ALA A 24 2.70 -1.57 -6.89
CA ALA A 24 3.09 -0.33 -6.25
C ALA A 24 4.55 -0.30 -5.75
N THR A 25 5.23 -1.45 -5.68
CA THR A 25 6.59 -1.57 -5.11
C THR A 25 7.55 -2.27 -6.07
N LEU A 26 7.86 -3.55 -5.86
CA LEU A 26 8.84 -4.30 -6.64
C LEU A 26 8.48 -4.36 -8.13
N GLY A 27 7.20 -4.47 -8.47
CA GLY A 27 6.72 -4.47 -9.85
C GLY A 27 6.99 -3.16 -10.58
N ALA A 28 6.83 -2.02 -9.89
CA ALA A 28 7.18 -0.71 -10.44
C ALA A 28 8.71 -0.55 -10.56
N ALA A 29 9.47 -0.98 -9.55
CA ALA A 29 10.93 -0.96 -9.60
C ALA A 29 11.46 -1.78 -10.80
N ALA A 30 10.93 -2.98 -11.00
CA ALA A 30 11.27 -3.84 -12.14
C ALA A 30 10.93 -3.20 -13.49
N ALA A 31 9.78 -2.54 -13.60
CA ALA A 31 9.40 -1.82 -14.83
C ALA A 31 10.34 -0.66 -15.16
N MET A 32 11.04 -0.11 -14.15
CA MET A 32 12.00 0.98 -14.29
C MET A 32 13.47 0.51 -14.37
N GLY A 33 13.75 -0.80 -14.28
CA GLY A 33 15.11 -1.32 -14.22
C GLY A 33 15.83 -1.02 -12.90
N LEU A 34 15.07 -0.84 -11.81
CA LEU A 34 15.57 -0.54 -10.46
C LEU A 34 15.35 -1.71 -9.49
N GLU A 35 14.94 -2.89 -9.99
CA GLU A 35 14.93 -4.11 -9.20
C GLU A 35 16.34 -4.44 -8.70
N GLY A 36 16.45 -4.92 -7.46
CA GLY A 36 17.75 -5.09 -6.80
C GLY A 36 18.31 -3.83 -6.14
N VAL A 37 17.71 -2.65 -6.39
CA VAL A 37 18.05 -1.38 -5.73
C VAL A 37 16.93 -0.94 -4.77
N ILE A 38 15.68 -0.86 -5.25
CA ILE A 38 14.51 -0.45 -4.45
C ILE A 38 13.31 -1.38 -4.66
N GLY A 39 12.22 -1.13 -3.94
CA GLY A 39 10.94 -1.83 -4.12
C GLY A 39 10.81 -3.12 -3.32
N SER A 40 11.83 -3.53 -2.56
CA SER A 40 11.76 -4.64 -1.61
C SER A 40 12.62 -4.39 -0.37
N LEU A 41 12.38 -5.13 0.72
CA LEU A 41 13.16 -5.04 1.96
C LEU A 41 14.33 -6.06 2.01
N GLN A 42 14.78 -6.57 0.85
CA GLN A 42 15.89 -7.52 0.80
C GLN A 42 17.22 -6.83 1.17
N ARG A 43 18.15 -7.61 1.74
CA ARG A 43 19.51 -7.11 2.02
C ARG A 43 20.18 -6.62 0.74
N GLY A 44 20.86 -5.48 0.84
CA GLY A 44 21.55 -4.84 -0.30
C GLY A 44 20.70 -3.82 -1.06
N HIS A 45 19.38 -3.79 -0.86
CA HIS A 45 18.53 -2.72 -1.37
C HIS A 45 18.69 -1.45 -0.51
N GLU A 46 18.41 -0.29 -1.12
CA GLU A 46 18.28 0.97 -0.39
C GLU A 46 17.11 0.89 0.61
N ALA A 47 17.30 1.51 1.77
CA ALA A 47 16.33 1.47 2.86
C ALA A 47 15.22 2.52 2.68
N ASP A 48 14.48 2.38 1.57
CA ASP A 48 13.34 3.21 1.20
C ASP A 48 12.04 2.47 1.52
N PHE A 49 11.32 2.94 2.53
CA PHE A 49 10.09 2.28 2.97
C PHE A 49 9.13 3.23 3.67
N VAL A 50 7.87 2.80 3.72
CA VAL A 50 6.77 3.52 4.37
C VAL A 50 6.21 2.65 5.49
N VAL A 51 5.97 3.26 6.65
CA VAL A 51 5.27 2.65 7.78
C VAL A 51 3.78 2.99 7.66
N LEU A 52 2.94 1.96 7.57
CA LEU A 52 1.49 2.12 7.38
C LEU A 52 0.71 1.77 8.65
N ASP A 53 -0.34 2.55 8.93
CA ASP A 53 -1.29 2.36 10.02
C ASP A 53 -2.65 1.87 9.46
N PRO A 54 -2.99 0.58 9.60
CA PRO A 54 -4.25 0.02 9.11
C PRO A 54 -5.47 0.45 9.95
N ALA A 55 -5.28 1.29 10.97
CA ALA A 55 -6.34 1.84 11.82
C ALA A 55 -6.46 3.38 11.71
N ALA A 56 -5.79 4.01 10.75
CA ALA A 56 -5.69 5.46 10.63
C ALA A 56 -7.03 6.22 10.41
N ALA A 57 -8.09 5.52 9.98
CA ALA A 57 -9.41 6.08 9.81
C ALA A 57 -10.49 5.07 10.24
N PRO A 58 -11.67 5.50 10.76
CA PRO A 58 -12.68 4.58 11.29
C PRO A 58 -13.11 3.48 10.30
N VAL A 59 -13.32 3.82 9.03
CA VAL A 59 -13.74 2.86 8.00
C VAL A 59 -12.62 1.86 7.65
N LEU A 60 -11.37 2.34 7.60
CA LEU A 60 -10.21 1.51 7.35
C LEU A 60 -9.99 0.55 8.53
N ALA A 61 -10.00 1.07 9.75
CA ALA A 61 -9.85 0.28 10.99
C ALA A 61 -10.93 -0.80 11.11
N TYR A 62 -12.20 -0.46 10.84
CA TYR A 62 -13.28 -1.43 10.84
C TYR A 62 -13.03 -2.51 9.78
N ARG A 63 -12.67 -2.13 8.56
CA ARG A 63 -12.47 -3.08 7.46
C ARG A 63 -11.28 -4.01 7.71
N THR A 64 -10.17 -3.49 8.22
CA THR A 64 -8.94 -4.25 8.48
C THR A 64 -9.07 -5.15 9.72
N ARG A 65 -9.84 -4.75 10.73
CA ARG A 65 -10.08 -5.57 11.93
C ARG A 65 -10.83 -6.86 11.64
N GLU A 66 -11.78 -6.84 10.70
CA GLU A 66 -12.56 -8.02 10.33
C GLU A 66 -11.82 -8.96 9.34
N SER A 67 -10.68 -8.51 8.79
CA SER A 67 -9.86 -9.28 7.85
C SER A 67 -9.16 -10.46 8.53
N ARG A 68 -9.16 -11.62 7.87
CA ARG A 68 -8.50 -12.85 8.38
C ARG A 68 -7.18 -13.17 7.68
N VAL A 69 -6.91 -12.52 6.55
CA VAL A 69 -5.71 -12.73 5.75
C VAL A 69 -5.09 -11.39 5.37
N ILE A 70 -3.76 -11.38 5.22
CA ILE A 70 -3.00 -10.17 4.90
C ILE A 70 -3.45 -9.53 3.58
N SER A 71 -3.88 -10.33 2.59
CA SER A 71 -4.36 -9.82 1.31
C SER A 71 -5.56 -8.89 1.47
N ASP A 72 -6.47 -9.18 2.41
CA ASP A 72 -7.63 -8.33 2.68
C ASP A 72 -7.23 -7.02 3.34
N VAL A 73 -6.23 -7.05 4.24
CA VAL A 73 -5.69 -5.84 4.88
C VAL A 73 -5.00 -4.94 3.85
N LEU A 74 -4.18 -5.51 2.98
CA LEU A 74 -3.50 -4.79 1.91
C LEU A 74 -4.51 -4.23 0.90
N PHE A 75 -5.55 -4.99 0.56
CA PHE A 75 -6.62 -4.50 -0.31
C PHE A 75 -7.36 -3.33 0.32
N ALA A 76 -7.68 -3.41 1.62
CA ALA A 76 -8.32 -2.32 2.35
C ALA A 76 -7.44 -1.06 2.41
N LEU A 77 -6.13 -1.20 2.65
CA LEU A 77 -5.17 -0.09 2.60
C LEU A 77 -5.10 0.55 1.22
N ALA A 78 -5.05 -0.26 0.15
CA ALA A 78 -4.99 0.25 -1.22
C ALA A 78 -6.27 0.98 -1.65
N LEU A 79 -7.44 0.55 -1.13
CA LEU A 79 -8.74 1.10 -1.52
C LEU A 79 -9.22 2.27 -0.64
N LEU A 80 -8.97 2.19 0.67
CA LEU A 80 -9.51 3.11 1.69
C LEU A 80 -8.44 3.96 2.37
N GLY A 81 -7.16 3.64 2.17
CA GLY A 81 -6.06 4.41 2.72
C GLY A 81 -5.92 5.77 2.03
N ASP A 82 -5.55 6.76 2.82
CA ASP A 82 -5.12 8.08 2.36
C ASP A 82 -3.80 8.47 3.06
N ASP A 83 -3.41 9.74 2.98
CA ASP A 83 -2.21 10.27 3.62
C ASP A 83 -2.15 9.95 5.12
N ARG A 84 -3.29 9.87 5.80
CA ARG A 84 -3.33 9.52 7.22
C ARG A 84 -2.86 8.10 7.45
N ALA A 85 -2.98 7.17 6.49
CA ALA A 85 -2.48 5.81 6.65
C ALA A 85 -0.94 5.75 6.68
N VAL A 86 -0.24 6.78 6.21
CA VAL A 86 1.22 6.86 6.29
C VAL A 86 1.62 7.40 7.66
N THR A 87 2.25 6.56 8.48
CA THR A 87 2.77 6.97 9.79
C THR A 87 4.15 7.61 9.66
N ALA A 88 5.02 7.02 8.83
CA ALA A 88 6.37 7.51 8.61
C ALA A 88 6.90 7.09 7.25
N THR A 89 7.80 7.90 6.68
CA THR A 89 8.52 7.60 5.44
C THR A 89 10.02 7.69 5.67
N TYR A 90 10.72 6.67 5.20
CA TYR A 90 12.17 6.57 5.25
C TYR A 90 12.74 6.56 3.83
N VAL A 91 13.82 7.31 3.63
CA VAL A 91 14.60 7.34 2.38
C VAL A 91 16.07 7.19 2.74
N GLY A 92 16.76 6.22 2.13
CA GLY A 92 18.14 5.86 2.45
C GLY A 92 18.32 5.50 3.92
N GLY A 93 17.30 4.93 4.56
CA GLY A 93 17.31 4.59 6.00
C GLY A 93 17.16 5.78 6.94
N ARG A 94 16.89 6.98 6.43
CA ARG A 94 16.66 8.19 7.23
C ARG A 94 15.17 8.52 7.27
N LEU A 95 14.66 8.83 8.46
CA LEU A 95 13.30 9.36 8.61
C LEU A 95 13.22 10.73 7.94
N VAL A 96 12.34 10.88 6.95
CA VAL A 96 12.13 12.13 6.21
C VAL A 96 10.73 12.70 6.38
N HIS A 97 9.79 11.88 6.84
CA HIS A 97 8.44 12.29 7.18
C HIS A 97 7.91 11.45 8.34
N GLU A 98 7.22 12.11 9.27
CA GLU A 98 6.48 11.48 10.36
C GLU A 98 5.14 12.20 10.48
N ARG A 99 4.05 11.44 10.52
CA ARG A 99 2.70 11.97 10.71
C ARG A 99 2.59 12.56 12.12
N GLN A 100 2.31 13.86 12.21
CA GLN A 100 2.02 14.50 13.49
C GLN A 100 0.67 13.99 14.00
N GLN A 101 0.62 13.59 15.27
CA GLN A 101 -0.59 13.09 15.93
C GLN A 101 -1.61 14.21 16.16
#